data_AF-A0A8B9GE93-F1
#
_entry.id   AF-A0A8B9GE93-F1
#
_cell.length_a   1.000
_cell.length_b   1.000
_cell.length_c   1.000
_cell.angle_alpha   90.00
_cell.angle_beta   90.00
_cell.angle_gamma   90.00
#
_symmetry.space_group_name_H-M   'P 1'
#
loop_
_entity.id
_entity.type
_entity.pdbx_description
1 polymer ?
#
loop_
_entity_poly.entity_id
_entity_poly.type
_entity_poly.pdbx_seq_one_letter_code
_entity_poly.pdbx_strand_id
1 'polypeptide(L)'
;MGRLRAVSARRSRRSSAAASPSAGSARSGRGKAAISAPAGPGAQEQPPAPGDFDLGEQRGRWAAFQERHRLSCEEAARLLLDAFEHRGLVKHTGGCHCGAVRFEVWASADLHVFNCNCSICTKKQNRHFIVPASRFKLLKGADNLTTYTFNTHRAQHTFCKTCGVQSFYTPRSNPDGYGIAPHCLDEGTVQTIVTEDINGKEWETAVKEHKTIRDMSKP
;
A
#
# COMPACT_ATOMS: atom_id res chain seq x y z
N MET A 1 41.41 -8.84 32.49
CA MET A 1 42.44 -7.85 32.88
C MET A 1 43.02 -7.23 31.61
N GLY A 2 42.97 -5.91 31.47
CA GLY A 2 43.47 -5.17 30.30
C GLY A 2 42.69 -3.87 30.12
N ARG A 3 43.27 -2.76 30.60
CA ARG A 3 42.63 -1.47 30.89
C ARG A 3 42.62 -0.50 29.70
N LEU A 4 41.54 0.29 29.64
CA LEU A 4 41.39 1.74 29.39
C LEU A 4 42.36 2.47 28.43
N ARG A 5 41.79 3.30 27.54
CA ARG A 5 41.88 4.77 27.64
C ARG A 5 40.87 5.49 26.73
N ALA A 6 40.10 6.38 27.35
CA ALA A 6 39.30 7.41 26.70
C ALA A 6 40.17 8.65 26.41
N VAL A 7 39.87 9.39 25.35
CA VAL A 7 40.29 10.79 25.20
C VAL A 7 39.09 11.61 24.71
N SER A 8 38.68 12.54 25.56
CA SER A 8 37.73 13.62 25.30
C SER A 8 38.52 14.88 24.93
N ALA A 9 38.03 15.67 23.98
CA ALA A 9 38.46 17.06 23.81
C ALA A 9 37.29 17.97 23.47
N ARG A 10 37.31 19.15 24.07
CA ARG A 10 36.23 20.13 24.26
C ARG A 10 36.09 21.14 23.11
N ARG A 11 34.85 21.63 22.98
CA ARG A 11 34.33 22.97 22.60
C ARG A 11 35.31 24.05 22.09
N SER A 12 34.83 24.79 21.08
CA SER A 12 34.91 26.27 21.06
C SER A 12 33.68 26.86 20.36
N ARG A 13 33.24 28.03 20.86
CA ARG A 13 32.06 28.82 20.49
C ARG A 13 32.47 30.06 19.68
N ARG A 14 31.44 30.75 19.15
CA ARG A 14 31.35 32.17 18.68
C ARG A 14 31.50 32.28 17.15
N SER A 15 30.77 33.15 16.42
CA SER A 15 30.13 34.41 16.80
C SER A 15 28.99 34.78 15.81
N SER A 16 28.13 35.66 16.30
CA SER A 16 26.92 36.28 15.75
C SER A 16 27.14 37.55 14.89
N ALA A 17 26.01 38.05 14.34
CA ALA A 17 25.65 39.43 13.92
C ALA A 17 25.59 39.66 12.39
N ALA A 18 24.40 39.92 11.81
CA ALA A 18 23.69 41.22 11.64
C ALA A 18 24.19 41.96 10.38
N ALA A 19 23.45 42.73 9.57
CA ALA A 19 22.11 43.31 9.58
C ALA A 19 21.74 43.71 8.12
N SER A 20 20.46 43.95 7.84
CA SER A 20 20.00 44.76 6.69
C SER A 20 20.38 46.24 6.87
N PRO A 21 20.33 47.05 5.79
CA PRO A 21 19.24 48.02 5.73
C PRO A 21 18.70 48.33 4.32
N SER A 22 17.60 49.06 4.35
CA SER A 22 16.68 49.52 3.30
C SER A 22 17.01 50.90 2.71
N ALA A 23 16.37 51.18 1.55
CA ALA A 23 15.63 52.41 1.17
C ALA A 23 16.21 53.37 0.09
N GLY A 24 15.29 53.85 -0.78
CA GLY A 24 15.31 55.14 -1.52
C GLY A 24 15.56 55.01 -3.04
N SER A 25 14.55 54.96 -3.93
CA SER A 25 13.68 56.04 -4.49
C SER A 25 14.34 56.98 -5.51
N ALA A 26 13.90 56.97 -6.79
CA ALA A 26 13.28 58.13 -7.47
C ALA A 26 12.99 57.92 -8.98
N ARG A 27 11.88 58.53 -9.40
CA ARG A 27 11.14 58.60 -10.68
C ARG A 27 11.93 58.92 -11.96
N SER A 28 11.41 58.46 -13.11
CA SER A 28 10.98 59.36 -14.20
C SER A 28 9.90 58.69 -15.07
N GLY A 29 8.86 59.44 -15.45
CA GLY A 29 7.73 58.94 -16.23
C GLY A 29 7.90 59.15 -17.73
N ARG A 30 7.15 58.38 -18.54
CA ARG A 30 6.78 58.72 -19.93
C ARG A 30 5.62 57.82 -20.40
N GLY A 31 4.61 58.47 -20.98
CA GLY A 31 3.84 57.96 -22.13
C GLY A 31 2.77 56.90 -21.88
N LYS A 32 1.50 57.32 -21.92
CA LYS A 32 0.34 56.45 -22.08
C LYS A 32 0.35 55.83 -23.49
N ALA A 33 0.31 54.50 -23.58
CA ALA A 33 -0.23 53.77 -24.71
C ALA A 33 -1.14 52.68 -24.14
N ALA A 34 -2.42 52.71 -24.52
CA ALA A 34 -3.40 51.71 -24.11
C ALA A 34 -3.06 50.40 -24.81
N ILE A 35 -2.51 49.46 -24.05
CA ILE A 35 -2.32 48.07 -24.50
C ILE A 35 -3.59 47.34 -24.09
N SER A 36 -4.41 47.00 -25.07
CA SER A 36 -5.60 46.17 -24.89
C SER A 36 -5.16 44.85 -24.24
N ALA A 37 -5.77 44.51 -23.10
CA ALA A 37 -5.53 43.24 -22.45
C ALA A 37 -5.91 42.08 -23.39
N PRO A 38 -5.11 41.01 -23.47
CA PRO A 38 -5.54 39.81 -24.18
C PRO A 38 -6.74 39.21 -23.46
N ALA A 39 -7.67 38.67 -24.25
CA ALA A 39 -8.87 38.00 -23.78
C ALA A 39 -8.55 37.01 -22.64
N GLY A 40 -9.37 37.02 -21.60
CA GLY A 40 -9.23 36.16 -20.42
C GLY A 40 -9.19 34.67 -20.79
N PRO A 41 -8.79 33.80 -19.83
CA PRO A 41 -8.72 32.37 -20.08
C PRO A 41 -10.10 31.90 -20.53
N GLY A 42 -10.13 31.21 -21.67
CA GLY A 42 -11.34 30.64 -22.23
C GLY A 42 -12.10 29.89 -21.14
N ALA A 43 -13.41 30.11 -21.09
CA ALA A 43 -14.31 29.44 -20.18
C ALA A 43 -13.98 27.94 -20.16
N GLN A 44 -13.44 27.46 -19.05
CA GLN A 44 -13.37 26.03 -18.81
C GLN A 44 -14.82 25.56 -18.74
N GLU A 45 -15.22 24.78 -19.74
CA GLU A 45 -16.55 24.20 -19.83
C GLU A 45 -16.77 23.39 -18.55
N GLN A 46 -17.70 23.85 -17.72
CA GLN A 46 -18.09 23.13 -16.52
C GLN A 46 -18.67 21.78 -16.96
N PRO A 47 -18.24 20.66 -16.34
CA PRO A 47 -18.84 19.37 -16.65
C PRO A 47 -20.36 19.45 -16.43
N PRO A 48 -21.17 18.79 -17.28
CA PRO A 48 -22.63 18.87 -17.19
C PRO A 48 -23.11 18.49 -15.78
N ALA A 49 -24.20 19.12 -15.34
CA ALA A 49 -24.80 18.78 -14.05
C ALA A 49 -25.17 17.28 -14.00
N PRO A 50 -25.01 16.60 -12.84
CA PRO A 50 -25.35 15.19 -12.68
C PRO A 50 -26.86 15.01 -12.81
N GLY A 51 -27.34 14.77 -14.03
CA GLY A 51 -28.78 14.61 -14.29
C GLY A 51 -29.15 14.32 -15.73
N ASP A 52 -28.37 14.77 -16.72
CA ASP A 52 -28.75 14.64 -18.13
C ASP A 52 -27.57 14.22 -19.03
N PHE A 53 -26.89 13.13 -18.64
CA PHE A 53 -25.87 12.51 -19.46
C PHE A 53 -26.49 11.43 -20.33
N ASP A 54 -26.57 11.67 -21.65
CA ASP A 54 -26.95 10.63 -22.60
C ASP A 54 -25.80 9.61 -22.76
N LEU A 55 -26.07 8.38 -22.34
CA LEU A 55 -25.14 7.25 -22.43
C LEU A 55 -25.18 6.55 -23.79
N GLY A 56 -26.14 6.88 -24.67
CA GLY A 56 -26.30 6.25 -25.98
C GLY A 56 -26.25 4.72 -25.93
N GLU A 57 -25.44 4.12 -26.80
CA GLU A 57 -25.22 2.67 -26.87
C GLU A 57 -24.68 2.05 -25.57
N GLN A 58 -24.01 2.83 -24.71
CA GLN A 58 -23.47 2.34 -23.45
C GLN A 58 -24.58 1.90 -22.49
N ARG A 59 -25.77 2.52 -22.58
CA ARG A 59 -26.94 2.12 -21.77
C ARG A 59 -27.37 0.68 -22.07
N GLY A 60 -27.40 0.31 -23.35
CA GLY A 60 -27.74 -1.05 -23.77
C GLY A 60 -26.70 -2.08 -23.32
N ARG A 61 -25.41 -1.74 -23.45
CA ARG A 61 -24.30 -2.57 -22.96
C ARG A 61 -24.35 -2.77 -21.44
N TRP A 62 -24.67 -1.72 -20.70
CA TRP A 62 -24.83 -1.76 -19.24
C TRP A 62 -25.99 -2.68 -18.82
N ALA A 63 -27.17 -2.52 -19.43
CA ALA A 63 -28.31 -3.39 -19.14
C ALA A 63 -28.00 -4.88 -19.45
N ALA A 64 -27.36 -5.15 -20.59
CA ALA A 64 -26.94 -6.51 -20.95
C ALA A 64 -25.89 -7.09 -19.99
N PHE A 65 -24.99 -6.26 -19.46
CA PHE A 65 -24.02 -6.65 -18.45
C PHE A 65 -24.71 -7.03 -17.14
N GLN A 66 -25.61 -6.18 -16.64
CA GLN A 66 -26.37 -6.47 -15.41
C GLN A 66 -27.18 -7.77 -15.52
N GLU A 67 -27.86 -7.97 -16.65
CA GLU A 67 -28.65 -9.18 -16.89
C GLU A 67 -27.77 -10.43 -16.94
N ARG A 68 -26.69 -10.40 -17.73
CA ARG A 68 -25.76 -11.53 -17.87
C ARG A 68 -25.17 -11.97 -16.53
N HIS A 69 -24.86 -11.01 -15.67
CA HIS A 69 -24.22 -11.26 -14.38
C HIS A 69 -25.21 -11.32 -13.21
N ARG A 70 -26.51 -11.11 -13.46
CA ARG A 70 -27.58 -11.04 -12.46
C ARG A 70 -27.27 -10.05 -11.31
N LEU A 71 -26.83 -8.85 -11.66
CA LEU A 71 -26.39 -7.84 -10.70
C LEU A 71 -27.39 -6.68 -10.62
N SER A 72 -27.63 -6.18 -9.41
CA SER A 72 -28.23 -4.87 -9.20
C SER A 72 -27.34 -3.74 -9.76
N CYS A 73 -27.89 -2.53 -9.91
CA CYS A 73 -27.11 -1.36 -10.33
C CYS A 73 -25.92 -1.09 -9.39
N GLU A 74 -26.12 -1.24 -8.08
CA GLU A 74 -25.08 -1.02 -7.08
C GLU A 74 -23.96 -2.06 -7.17
N GLU A 75 -24.32 -3.35 -7.29
CA GLU A 75 -23.33 -4.44 -7.42
C GLU A 75 -22.54 -4.34 -8.72
N ALA A 76 -23.21 -3.98 -9.82
CA ALA A 76 -22.56 -3.76 -11.09
C ALA A 76 -21.61 -2.56 -11.04
N ALA A 77 -21.99 -1.47 -10.38
CA ALA A 77 -21.14 -0.29 -10.22
C ALA A 77 -19.91 -0.62 -9.35
N ARG A 78 -20.11 -1.37 -8.26
CA ARG A 78 -19.03 -1.85 -7.41
C ARG A 78 -18.06 -2.74 -8.18
N LEU A 79 -18.56 -3.67 -8.99
CA LEU A 79 -17.71 -4.53 -9.81
C LEU A 79 -16.88 -3.71 -10.82
N LEU A 80 -17.48 -2.70 -11.45
CA LEU A 80 -16.73 -1.81 -12.36
C LEU A 80 -15.66 -0.99 -11.64
N LEU A 81 -15.98 -0.46 -10.45
CA LEU A 81 -15.02 0.28 -9.63
C LEU A 81 -13.87 -0.64 -9.20
N ASP A 82 -14.18 -1.83 -8.67
CA ASP A 82 -13.19 -2.83 -8.29
C ASP A 82 -12.30 -3.22 -9.49
N ALA A 83 -12.90 -3.46 -10.67
CA ALA A 83 -12.15 -3.79 -11.89
C ALA A 83 -11.26 -2.64 -12.39
N PHE A 84 -11.67 -1.39 -12.14
CA PHE A 84 -10.88 -0.21 -12.47
C PHE A 84 -9.72 -0.02 -11.48
N GLU A 85 -9.98 -0.15 -10.18
CA GLU A 85 -9.00 0.04 -9.10
C GLU A 85 -7.99 -1.10 -9.02
N HIS A 86 -8.38 -2.31 -9.41
CA HIS A 86 -7.60 -3.54 -9.26
C HIS A 86 -7.38 -4.26 -10.60
N ARG A 87 -7.04 -3.50 -11.65
CA ARG A 87 -6.76 -4.06 -12.98
C ARG A 87 -5.75 -5.20 -12.93
N GLY A 88 -6.14 -6.35 -13.50
CA GLY A 88 -5.28 -7.54 -13.59
C GLY A 88 -5.17 -8.33 -12.28
N LEU A 89 -5.93 -7.97 -11.24
CA LEU A 89 -5.99 -8.72 -9.98
C LEU A 89 -7.32 -9.44 -9.86
N VAL A 90 -7.34 -10.45 -9.01
CA VAL A 90 -8.55 -11.16 -8.59
C VAL A 90 -8.73 -11.01 -7.09
N LYS A 91 -9.98 -11.08 -6.64
CA LYS A 91 -10.30 -11.06 -5.22
C LYS A 91 -10.18 -12.46 -4.65
N HIS A 92 -9.20 -12.65 -3.78
CA HIS A 92 -9.08 -13.83 -2.95
C HIS A 92 -9.81 -13.60 -1.63
N THR A 93 -10.35 -14.67 -1.05
CA THR A 93 -10.83 -14.66 0.33
C THR A 93 -10.05 -15.68 1.14
N GLY A 94 -10.02 -15.51 2.45
CA GLY A 94 -9.29 -16.41 3.31
C GLY A 94 -9.53 -16.15 4.79
N GLY A 95 -8.83 -16.90 5.63
CA GLY A 95 -8.99 -16.76 7.06
C GLY A 95 -8.13 -17.71 7.88
N CYS A 96 -8.33 -17.68 9.19
CA CYS A 96 -7.76 -18.67 10.09
C CYS A 96 -8.54 -19.99 10.01
N HIS A 97 -7.95 -21.07 10.49
CA HIS A 97 -8.56 -22.41 10.48
C HIS A 97 -9.97 -22.48 11.12
N CYS A 98 -10.17 -21.86 12.28
CA CYS A 98 -11.47 -21.89 12.97
C CYS A 98 -12.53 -20.94 12.38
N GLY A 99 -12.21 -20.19 11.33
CA GLY A 99 -13.14 -19.24 10.69
C GLY A 99 -13.48 -17.99 11.52
N ALA A 100 -12.91 -17.82 12.72
CA ALA A 100 -13.14 -16.64 13.56
C ALA A 100 -12.57 -15.36 12.93
N VAL A 101 -11.44 -15.47 12.21
CA VAL A 101 -10.80 -14.40 11.44
C VAL A 101 -11.03 -14.66 9.96
N ARG A 102 -11.58 -13.68 9.24
CA ARG A 102 -11.83 -13.74 7.79
C ARG A 102 -11.41 -12.44 7.11
N PHE A 103 -10.88 -12.52 5.91
CA PHE A 103 -10.44 -11.36 5.12
C PHE A 103 -10.70 -11.56 3.63
N GLU A 104 -10.65 -10.46 2.88
CA GLU A 104 -10.52 -10.43 1.43
C GLU A 104 -9.25 -9.67 1.02
N VAL A 105 -8.66 -10.07 -0.10
CA VAL A 105 -7.45 -9.45 -0.64
C VAL A 105 -7.44 -9.47 -2.16
N TRP A 106 -7.07 -8.34 -2.76
CA TRP A 106 -6.85 -8.23 -4.20
C TRP A 106 -5.39 -8.52 -4.54
N ALA A 107 -5.15 -9.60 -5.29
CA ALA A 107 -3.82 -10.00 -5.73
C ALA A 107 -3.89 -10.76 -7.07
N SER A 108 -2.74 -11.00 -7.69
CA SER A 108 -2.66 -11.85 -8.88
C SER A 108 -3.24 -13.25 -8.61
N ALA A 109 -3.79 -13.91 -9.62
CA ALA A 109 -4.12 -15.33 -9.52
C ALA A 109 -2.85 -16.21 -9.50
N ASP A 110 -1.77 -15.71 -10.10
CA ASP A 110 -0.43 -16.29 -10.08
C ASP A 110 0.38 -15.64 -8.95
N LEU A 111 0.52 -16.36 -7.84
CA LEU A 111 1.10 -15.82 -6.61
C LEU A 111 2.62 -15.97 -6.61
N HIS A 112 3.30 -14.85 -6.37
CA HIS A 112 4.72 -14.86 -6.02
C HIS A 112 4.89 -14.87 -4.49
N VAL A 113 5.34 -16.00 -3.96
CA VAL A 113 5.42 -16.29 -2.53
C VAL A 113 6.87 -16.28 -2.06
N PHE A 114 7.14 -15.61 -0.95
CA PHE A 114 8.45 -15.59 -0.31
C PHE A 114 8.54 -16.63 0.81
N ASN A 115 9.63 -17.38 0.82
CA ASN A 115 9.94 -18.39 1.82
C ASN A 115 11.20 -17.98 2.60
N CYS A 116 11.01 -17.39 3.78
CA CYS A 116 12.10 -16.85 4.58
C CYS A 116 12.63 -17.85 5.61
N ASN A 117 13.97 -17.95 5.73
CA ASN A 117 14.64 -18.87 6.65
C ASN A 117 15.02 -18.27 8.02
N CYS A 118 14.51 -17.09 8.40
CA CYS A 118 14.78 -16.52 9.72
C CYS A 118 14.11 -17.36 10.83
N SER A 119 14.60 -17.24 12.07
CA SER A 119 14.23 -18.13 13.17
C SER A 119 12.72 -18.25 13.40
N ILE A 120 11.96 -17.14 13.32
CA ILE A 120 10.51 -17.15 13.48
C ILE A 120 9.80 -17.74 12.25
N CYS A 121 10.25 -17.41 11.03
CA CYS A 121 9.63 -17.88 9.79
C CYS A 121 9.82 -19.39 9.62
N THR A 122 11.00 -19.92 9.96
CA THR A 122 11.25 -21.37 9.97
C THR A 122 10.33 -22.09 10.97
N LYS A 123 10.17 -21.57 12.19
CA LYS A 123 9.29 -22.17 13.20
C LYS A 123 7.81 -22.13 12.80
N LYS A 124 7.38 -21.06 12.12
CA LYS A 124 6.00 -20.88 11.67
C LYS A 124 5.69 -21.52 10.31
N GLN A 125 6.71 -21.96 9.56
CA GLN A 125 6.59 -22.26 8.13
C GLN A 125 5.94 -21.10 7.36
N ASN A 126 6.40 -19.87 7.65
CA ASN A 126 5.77 -18.63 7.17
C ASN A 126 6.11 -18.31 5.71
N ARG A 127 5.46 -19.01 4.79
CA ARG A 127 5.41 -18.65 3.36
C ARG A 127 4.35 -17.58 3.15
N HIS A 128 4.67 -16.50 2.44
CA HIS A 128 3.72 -15.40 2.24
C HIS A 128 3.97 -14.62 0.95
N PHE A 129 2.90 -14.09 0.35
CA PHE A 129 2.99 -13.03 -0.65
C PHE A 129 2.62 -11.69 -0.03
N ILE A 130 3.06 -10.58 -0.62
CA ILE A 130 2.88 -9.24 -0.05
C ILE A 130 1.90 -8.44 -0.90
N VAL A 131 0.99 -7.74 -0.23
CA VAL A 131 0.07 -6.78 -0.84
C VAL A 131 0.11 -5.43 -0.12
N PRO A 132 -0.17 -4.31 -0.82
CA PRO A 132 -0.44 -3.03 -0.18
C PRO A 132 -1.66 -3.10 0.75
N ALA A 133 -1.67 -2.31 1.83
CA ALA A 133 -2.81 -2.26 2.74
C ALA A 133 -4.13 -1.85 2.04
N SER A 134 -4.07 -1.05 0.98
CA SER A 134 -5.24 -0.66 0.18
C SER A 134 -5.93 -1.83 -0.52
N ARG A 135 -5.23 -2.97 -0.70
CA ARG A 135 -5.76 -4.17 -1.36
C ARG A 135 -6.23 -5.22 -0.37
N PHE A 136 -6.15 -4.96 0.94
CA PHE A 136 -6.53 -5.91 1.98
C PHE A 136 -7.70 -5.36 2.80
N LYS A 137 -8.65 -6.24 3.13
CA LYS A 137 -9.75 -5.90 4.02
C LYS A 137 -10.04 -7.03 4.99
N LEU A 138 -10.01 -6.71 6.28
CA LEU A 138 -10.48 -7.62 7.32
C LEU A 138 -12.01 -7.63 7.33
N LEU A 139 -12.61 -8.80 7.18
CA LEU A 139 -14.07 -8.98 7.15
C LEU A 139 -14.63 -9.34 8.52
N LYS A 140 -13.87 -10.10 9.33
CA LYS A 140 -14.30 -10.59 10.65
C LYS A 140 -13.12 -10.86 11.57
N GLY A 141 -13.34 -10.73 12.88
CA GLY A 141 -12.47 -11.30 13.90
C GLY A 141 -11.36 -10.37 14.38
N ALA A 142 -11.54 -9.05 14.26
CA ALA A 142 -10.56 -8.05 14.74
C ALA A 142 -10.24 -8.22 16.24
N ASP A 143 -11.26 -8.54 17.03
CA ASP A 143 -11.19 -8.84 18.46
C ASP A 143 -10.55 -10.21 18.77
N ASN A 144 -10.47 -11.09 17.76
CA ASN A 144 -9.91 -12.44 17.88
C ASN A 144 -8.45 -12.53 17.39
N LEU A 145 -7.84 -11.39 17.04
CA LEU A 145 -6.43 -11.29 16.69
C LEU A 145 -5.59 -10.98 17.91
N THR A 146 -4.37 -11.51 17.93
CA THR A 146 -3.31 -11.11 18.85
C THR A 146 -2.01 -10.94 18.07
N THR A 147 -1.10 -10.13 18.59
CA THR A 147 0.13 -9.74 17.88
C THR A 147 1.35 -10.04 18.72
N TYR A 148 2.33 -10.71 18.11
CA TYR A 148 3.66 -10.89 18.65
C TYR A 148 4.68 -10.03 17.90
N THR A 149 5.54 -9.33 18.63
CA THR A 149 6.64 -8.53 18.07
C THR A 149 7.93 -8.85 18.83
N PHE A 150 9.07 -8.76 18.13
CA PHE A 150 10.39 -8.98 18.73
C PHE A 150 11.47 -8.24 17.92
N ASN A 151 12.71 -8.26 18.43
CA ASN A 151 13.88 -7.63 17.80
C ASN A 151 13.66 -6.13 17.53
N THR A 152 13.40 -5.73 16.28
CA THR A 152 13.16 -4.32 15.94
C THR A 152 11.73 -3.86 16.21
N HIS A 153 10.83 -4.78 16.58
CA HIS A 153 9.39 -4.54 16.79
C HIS A 153 8.67 -3.96 15.57
N ARG A 154 9.29 -4.02 14.38
CA ARG A 154 8.70 -3.54 13.12
C ARG A 154 7.75 -4.56 12.49
N ALA A 155 8.12 -5.84 12.52
CA ALA A 155 7.23 -6.90 12.09
C ALA A 155 6.16 -7.13 13.15
N GLN A 156 4.89 -7.13 12.74
CA GLN A 156 3.75 -7.42 13.58
C GLN A 156 3.21 -8.79 13.19
N HIS A 157 3.59 -9.82 13.95
CA HIS A 157 3.13 -11.19 13.72
C HIS A 157 1.74 -11.38 14.31
N THR A 158 0.71 -11.02 13.55
CA THR A 158 -0.69 -11.11 13.94
C THR A 158 -1.26 -12.51 13.69
N PHE A 159 -1.95 -13.11 14.64
CA PHE A 159 -2.56 -14.44 14.48
C PHE A 159 -3.83 -14.60 15.30
N CYS A 160 -4.63 -15.61 14.94
CA CYS A 160 -5.88 -15.93 15.62
C CYS A 160 -5.60 -16.44 17.04
N LYS A 161 -6.16 -15.80 18.08
CA LYS A 161 -5.99 -16.22 19.48
C LYS A 161 -6.68 -17.55 19.80
N THR A 162 -7.66 -17.96 19.00
CA THR A 162 -8.40 -19.23 19.20
C THR A 162 -7.64 -20.44 18.65
N CYS A 163 -7.14 -20.36 17.42
CA CYS A 163 -6.54 -21.52 16.72
C CYS A 163 -5.05 -21.36 16.40
N GLY A 164 -4.42 -20.24 16.76
CA GLY A 164 -2.99 -19.99 16.56
C GLY A 164 -2.54 -19.69 15.11
N VAL A 165 -3.44 -19.78 14.13
CA VAL A 165 -3.11 -19.60 12.71
C VAL A 165 -2.82 -18.13 12.40
N GLN A 166 -1.66 -17.89 11.77
CA GLN A 166 -1.26 -16.61 11.19
C GLN A 166 -1.68 -16.57 9.73
N SER A 167 -2.89 -16.10 9.45
CA SER A 167 -3.39 -16.01 8.08
C SER A 167 -2.86 -14.79 7.32
N PHE A 168 -2.51 -13.73 8.04
CA PHE A 168 -1.80 -12.57 7.52
C PHE A 168 -0.96 -11.92 8.65
N TYR A 169 0.00 -11.08 8.29
CA TYR A 169 0.80 -10.32 9.25
C TYR A 169 1.40 -9.07 8.59
N THR A 170 1.93 -8.13 9.38
CA THR A 170 2.67 -6.98 8.82
C THR A 170 4.17 -7.30 8.83
N PRO A 171 4.81 -7.49 7.66
CA PRO A 171 6.24 -7.82 7.57
C PRO A 171 7.13 -6.61 7.89
N ARG A 172 8.37 -6.87 8.31
CA ARG A 172 9.38 -5.81 8.58
C ARG A 172 9.73 -5.01 7.32
N SER A 173 9.75 -5.64 6.16
CA SER A 173 10.10 -5.00 4.87
C SER A 173 9.03 -4.06 4.35
N ASN A 174 7.76 -4.33 4.68
CA ASN A 174 6.59 -3.67 4.11
C ASN A 174 5.61 -3.32 5.23
N PRO A 175 5.93 -2.31 6.06
CA PRO A 175 5.09 -1.91 7.19
C PRO A 175 3.75 -1.29 6.78
N ASP A 176 3.63 -0.90 5.51
CA ASP A 176 2.46 -0.33 4.82
C ASP A 176 1.63 -1.40 4.08
N GLY A 177 1.96 -2.68 4.25
CA GLY A 177 1.28 -3.78 3.60
C GLY A 177 1.10 -4.99 4.52
N TYR A 178 0.57 -6.06 3.93
CA TYR A 178 0.34 -7.33 4.61
C TYR A 178 1.03 -8.46 3.85
N GLY A 179 1.69 -9.34 4.60
CA GLY A 179 2.10 -10.65 4.14
C GLY A 179 0.96 -11.64 4.37
N ILE A 180 0.43 -12.23 3.31
CA ILE A 180 -0.70 -13.17 3.35
C ILE A 180 -0.15 -14.60 3.21
N ALA A 181 -0.56 -15.49 4.10
CA ALA A 181 -0.24 -16.90 4.01
C ALA A 181 -1.07 -17.55 2.90
N PRO A 182 -0.46 -18.09 1.81
CA PRO A 182 -1.22 -18.61 0.68
C PRO A 182 -2.05 -19.84 1.05
N HIS A 183 -1.60 -20.64 2.03
CA HIS A 183 -2.33 -21.80 2.55
C HIS A 183 -3.53 -21.42 3.45
N CYS A 184 -3.76 -20.13 3.69
CA CYS A 184 -4.94 -19.62 4.39
C CYS A 184 -5.95 -18.95 3.46
N LEU A 185 -5.71 -18.99 2.14
CA LEU A 185 -6.70 -18.61 1.14
C LEU A 185 -7.71 -19.74 0.96
N ASP A 186 -8.97 -19.36 0.71
CA ASP A 186 -10.00 -20.29 0.27
C ASP A 186 -9.72 -20.75 -1.17
N GLU A 187 -10.21 -21.92 -1.53
CA GLU A 187 -10.03 -22.49 -2.86
C GLU A 187 -10.79 -21.68 -3.93
N GLY A 188 -10.24 -21.61 -5.15
CA GLY A 188 -10.97 -21.18 -6.35
C GLY A 188 -10.31 -20.09 -7.19
N THR A 189 -9.53 -19.18 -6.59
CA THR A 189 -8.98 -18.01 -7.30
C THR A 189 -7.47 -18.06 -7.55
N VAL A 190 -6.75 -18.95 -6.87
CA VAL A 190 -5.31 -19.17 -7.08
C VAL A 190 -5.10 -20.13 -8.24
N GLN A 191 -4.26 -19.75 -9.21
CA GLN A 191 -3.92 -20.57 -10.38
C GLN A 191 -2.54 -21.20 -10.24
N THR A 192 -1.52 -20.38 -9.95
CA THR A 192 -0.15 -20.86 -9.76
C THR A 192 0.50 -20.22 -8.54
N ILE A 193 1.50 -20.92 -7.98
CA ILE A 193 2.33 -20.42 -6.88
C ILE A 193 3.79 -20.62 -7.26
N VAL A 194 4.53 -19.52 -7.39
CA VAL A 194 5.99 -19.53 -7.54
C VAL A 194 6.60 -19.10 -6.21
N THR A 195 7.58 -19.87 -5.72
CA THR A 195 8.23 -19.59 -4.43
C THR A 195 9.66 -19.09 -4.64
N GLU A 196 10.01 -17.97 -4.01
CA GLU A 196 11.36 -17.42 -3.92
C GLU A 196 11.88 -17.55 -2.48
N ASP A 197 13.07 -18.12 -2.32
CA ASP A 197 13.71 -18.25 -1.01
C ASP A 197 14.45 -16.97 -0.61
N ILE A 198 14.32 -16.58 0.66
CA ILE A 198 15.00 -15.40 1.22
C ILE A 198 15.85 -15.80 2.42
N ASN A 199 17.13 -15.40 2.39
CA ASN A 199 18.02 -15.54 3.53
C ASN A 199 17.74 -14.49 4.63
N GLY A 200 16.74 -14.75 5.46
CA GLY A 200 16.39 -13.92 6.60
C GLY A 200 17.33 -14.05 7.81
N LYS A 201 18.29 -14.98 7.80
CA LYS A 201 19.34 -15.04 8.84
C LYS A 201 20.35 -13.90 8.69
N GLU A 202 20.58 -13.46 7.46
CA GLU A 202 21.49 -12.36 7.09
C GLU A 202 20.70 -11.20 6.48
N TRP A 203 19.69 -10.73 7.21
CA TRP A 203 18.70 -9.76 6.73
C TRP A 203 19.32 -8.49 6.13
N GLU A 204 20.35 -7.94 6.78
CA GLU A 204 21.02 -6.70 6.36
C GLU A 204 21.69 -6.83 4.99
N THR A 205 22.13 -8.03 4.62
CA THR A 205 22.69 -8.36 3.30
C THR A 205 21.57 -8.67 2.31
N ALA A 206 20.64 -9.54 2.69
CA ALA A 206 19.54 -9.98 1.82
C ALA A 206 18.67 -8.82 1.31
N VAL A 207 18.42 -7.79 2.14
CA VAL A 207 17.62 -6.62 1.73
C VAL A 207 18.33 -5.73 0.71
N LYS A 208 19.67 -5.76 0.66
CA LYS A 208 20.43 -5.02 -0.37
C LYS A 208 20.38 -5.72 -1.72
N GLU A 209 20.36 -7.04 -1.70
CA GLU A 209 20.38 -7.91 -2.88
C GLU A 209 18.97 -8.11 -3.47
N HIS A 210 17.97 -8.33 -2.62
CA HIS A 210 16.57 -8.49 -3.03
C HIS A 210 15.82 -7.15 -2.92
N LYS A 211 16.04 -6.25 -3.89
CA LYS A 211 15.34 -4.95 -3.93
C LYS A 211 13.83 -5.08 -4.17
N THR A 212 13.40 -6.15 -4.81
CA THR A 212 12.02 -6.40 -5.25
C THR A 212 11.03 -6.49 -4.08
N ILE A 213 11.40 -7.12 -2.96
CA ILE A 213 10.46 -7.33 -1.84
C ILE A 213 9.97 -6.01 -1.23
N ARG A 214 10.81 -4.98 -1.19
CA ARG A 214 10.47 -3.69 -0.57
C ARG A 214 9.46 -2.88 -1.35
N ASP A 215 9.32 -3.18 -2.64
CA ASP A 215 8.44 -2.45 -3.54
C ASP A 215 7.05 -3.10 -3.66
N MET A 216 6.89 -4.34 -3.16
CA MET A 216 5.63 -5.11 -3.26
C MET A 216 4.42 -4.49 -2.55
N SER A 217 4.63 -3.62 -1.56
CA SER A 217 3.56 -2.90 -0.87
C SER A 217 3.31 -1.50 -1.41
N LYS A 218 4.12 -1.04 -2.37
CA LYS A 218 3.88 0.24 -3.03
C LYS A 218 2.69 0.10 -3.99
N PRO A 219 1.84 1.13 -4.12
CA PRO A 219 0.63 1.08 -4.95
C PRO A 219 0.87 0.67 -6.41
#